data_AF-A0A5C6AMU0-F1
#
_entry.id   AF-A0A5C6AMU0-F1
#
_cell.length_a   1.000
_cell.length_b   1.000
_cell.length_c   1.000
_cell.angle_alpha   90.00
_cell.angle_beta   90.00
_cell.angle_gamma   90.00
#
_symmetry.space_group_name_H-M   'P 1'
#
loop_
_entity.id
_entity.type
_entity.pdbx_description
1 polymer ?
#
loop_
_entity_poly.entity_id
_entity_poly.type
_entity_poly.pdbx_seq_one_letter_code
_entity_poly.pdbx_strand_id
1 'polypeptide(L)'
;MKRRGLSAEPKLAVGDGALGFWKALREVFPNTREQRCWVHKTANVLDKLPKGKQPKAKRMIHDIWQAETREEAGAAFDAFVEDYELKHPKAVECLVKDRDELLAFYDFPAEHWGHLRTTNPIESVFATVKHRQKKTRGNGSRAACLAMVFKLAQSASNKWRALNGSALLPDVIQGIPFIDGVKQTEVAA
;
A
#
# COMPACT_ATOMS: atom_id res chain seq x y z
N MET A 1 -12.77 14.64 4.82
CA MET A 1 -11.51 15.36 4.54
C MET A 1 -11.77 16.74 3.95
N LYS A 2 -12.52 16.86 2.84
CA LYS A 2 -12.90 18.15 2.23
C LYS A 2 -13.46 19.18 3.23
N ARG A 3 -14.46 18.80 4.04
CA ARG A 3 -15.01 19.67 5.11
C ARG A 3 -13.99 20.14 6.17
N ARG A 4 -12.85 19.48 6.28
CA ARG A 4 -11.76 19.84 7.21
C ARG A 4 -10.62 20.62 6.51
N GLY A 5 -10.83 21.07 5.27
CA GLY A 5 -9.89 21.95 4.56
C GLY A 5 -8.94 21.26 3.58
N LEU A 6 -9.10 19.96 3.29
CA LEU A 6 -8.32 19.32 2.22
C LEU A 6 -8.83 19.84 0.86
N SER A 7 -8.06 20.75 0.25
CA SER A 7 -8.39 21.44 -1.00
C SER A 7 -7.90 20.70 -2.24
N ALA A 8 -6.76 20.01 -2.16
CA ALA A 8 -6.21 19.20 -3.25
C ALA A 8 -6.54 17.71 -3.05
N GLU A 9 -6.83 17.02 -4.16
CA GLU A 9 -7.03 15.57 -4.13
C GLU A 9 -5.72 14.85 -3.79
N PRO A 10 -5.75 13.78 -2.98
CA PRO A 10 -4.60 12.90 -2.83
C PRO A 10 -4.16 12.37 -4.19
N LYS A 11 -2.86 12.29 -4.44
CA LYS A 11 -2.36 11.73 -5.71
C LYS A 11 -2.41 10.20 -5.75
N LEU A 12 -2.40 9.57 -4.57
CA LEU A 12 -2.44 8.13 -4.39
C LEU A 12 -3.22 7.76 -3.12
N ALA A 13 -4.02 6.70 -3.21
CA ALA A 13 -4.60 6.03 -2.06
C ALA A 13 -4.16 4.56 -2.06
N VAL A 14 -3.57 4.12 -0.95
CA VAL A 14 -3.16 2.72 -0.76
C VAL A 14 -4.15 2.02 0.17
N GLY A 15 -4.70 0.89 -0.26
CA GLY A 15 -5.73 0.17 0.49
C GLY A 15 -5.73 -1.33 0.26
N ASP A 16 -6.51 -2.03 1.06
CA ASP A 16 -6.79 -3.46 0.87
C ASP A 16 -7.88 -3.65 -0.21
N GLY A 17 -8.59 -4.77 -0.19
CA GLY A 17 -9.70 -5.04 -1.13
C GLY A 17 -11.07 -4.54 -0.71
N ALA A 18 -11.18 -3.65 0.28
CA ALA A 18 -12.49 -3.20 0.76
C ALA A 18 -13.25 -2.38 -0.30
N LEU A 19 -14.29 -2.98 -0.89
CA LEU A 19 -15.08 -2.39 -1.99
C LEU A 19 -15.69 -1.02 -1.64
N GLY A 20 -16.13 -0.84 -0.38
CA GLY A 20 -16.74 0.42 0.06
C GLY A 20 -15.76 1.60 0.07
N PHE A 21 -14.48 1.34 0.35
CA PHE A 21 -13.45 2.38 0.33
C PHE A 21 -13.19 2.88 -1.10
N TRP A 22 -12.97 1.97 -2.03
CA TRP A 22 -12.69 2.31 -3.44
C TRP A 22 -13.86 3.01 -4.11
N LYS A 23 -15.09 2.54 -3.85
CA LYS A 23 -16.30 3.22 -4.36
C LYS A 23 -16.37 4.67 -3.86
N ALA A 24 -16.17 4.90 -2.57
CA ALA A 24 -16.21 6.24 -1.99
C ALA A 24 -15.04 7.12 -2.46
N LEU A 25 -13.86 6.52 -2.69
CA LEU A 25 -12.70 7.24 -3.22
C LEU A 25 -12.99 7.79 -4.62
N ARG A 26 -13.48 6.96 -5.54
CA ARG A 26 -13.83 7.36 -6.91
C ARG A 26 -14.90 8.45 -6.94
N GLU A 27 -15.85 8.42 -6.00
CA GLU A 27 -16.90 9.44 -5.87
C GLU A 27 -16.36 10.77 -5.34
N VAL A 28 -15.48 10.74 -4.33
CA VAL A 28 -15.03 11.95 -3.63
C VAL A 28 -13.77 12.55 -4.24
N PHE A 29 -12.88 11.74 -4.80
CA PHE A 29 -11.58 12.12 -5.37
C PHE A 29 -11.29 11.32 -6.65
N PRO A 30 -11.98 11.64 -7.76
CA PRO A 30 -11.93 10.83 -8.99
C PRO A 30 -10.54 10.76 -9.65
N ASN A 31 -9.64 11.71 -9.38
CA ASN A 31 -8.29 11.71 -9.96
C ASN A 31 -7.25 11.06 -9.03
N THR A 32 -7.64 10.59 -7.85
CA THR A 32 -6.73 9.86 -6.96
C THR A 32 -6.47 8.47 -7.52
N ARG A 33 -5.18 8.16 -7.76
CA ARG A 33 -4.79 6.81 -8.18
C ARG A 33 -5.00 5.80 -7.07
N GLU A 34 -5.37 4.59 -7.46
CA GLU A 34 -5.58 3.47 -6.55
C GLU A 34 -4.35 2.58 -6.52
N GLN A 35 -3.89 2.23 -5.32
CA GLN A 35 -2.86 1.23 -5.14
C GLN A 35 -3.32 0.14 -4.17
N ARG A 36 -3.12 -1.11 -4.58
CA ARG A 36 -3.40 -2.25 -3.70
C ARG A 36 -2.21 -2.51 -2.78
N CYS A 37 -2.50 -2.76 -1.51
CA CYS A 37 -1.49 -3.00 -0.50
C CYS A 37 -0.79 -4.34 -0.73
N TRP A 38 0.53 -4.31 -0.96
CA TRP A 38 1.35 -5.52 -1.17
C TRP A 38 1.31 -6.51 -0.01
N VAL A 39 1.24 -6.04 1.23
CA VAL A 39 1.19 -6.93 2.41
C VAL A 39 -0.11 -7.73 2.43
N HIS A 40 -1.26 -7.07 2.25
CA HIS A 40 -2.55 -7.75 2.17
C HIS A 40 -2.67 -8.62 0.92
N LYS A 41 -2.16 -8.14 -0.23
CA LYS A 41 -2.11 -8.91 -1.46
C LYS A 41 -1.34 -10.21 -1.27
N THR A 42 -0.15 -10.13 -0.69
CA THR A 42 0.69 -11.31 -0.40
C THR A 42 -0.07 -12.30 0.46
N ALA A 43 -0.68 -11.87 1.57
CA ALA A 43 -1.48 -12.74 2.42
C ALA A 43 -2.63 -13.41 1.65
N ASN A 44 -3.39 -12.64 0.86
CA ASN A 44 -4.51 -13.15 0.06
C ASN A 44 -4.08 -14.18 -0.99
N VAL A 45 -2.88 -14.05 -1.57
CA VAL A 45 -2.33 -15.01 -2.53
C VAL A 45 -1.86 -16.28 -1.79
N LEU A 46 -1.16 -16.13 -0.67
CA LEU A 46 -0.66 -17.27 0.13
C LEU A 46 -1.79 -18.13 0.70
N ASP A 47 -2.93 -17.52 1.07
CA ASP A 47 -4.13 -18.23 1.54
C ASP A 47 -4.73 -19.18 0.48
N LYS A 48 -4.38 -18.98 -0.79
CA LYS A 48 -4.81 -19.83 -1.92
C LYS A 48 -3.78 -20.91 -2.26
N LEU A 49 -2.72 -21.05 -1.46
CA LEU A 49 -1.64 -21.99 -1.66
C LEU A 49 -1.46 -22.93 -0.46
N PRO A 50 -1.11 -24.21 -0.70
CA PRO A 50 -0.70 -25.11 0.37
C PRO A 50 0.50 -24.55 1.15
N LYS A 51 0.52 -24.74 2.48
CA LYS A 51 1.57 -24.22 3.39
C LYS A 51 2.99 -24.49 2.90
N GLY A 52 3.26 -25.68 2.38
CA GLY A 52 4.60 -26.06 1.87
C GLY A 52 5.08 -25.23 0.67
N LYS A 53 4.18 -24.63 -0.11
CA LYS A 53 4.51 -23.78 -1.27
C LYS A 53 4.60 -22.30 -0.92
N GLN A 54 4.06 -21.88 0.21
CA GLN A 54 3.99 -20.48 0.61
C GLN A 54 5.38 -19.80 0.75
N PRO A 55 6.43 -20.45 1.27
CA PRO A 55 7.76 -19.81 1.35
C PRO A 55 8.33 -19.42 -0.02
N LYS A 56 8.23 -20.30 -1.03
CA LYS A 56 8.67 -19.99 -2.40
C LYS A 56 7.81 -18.89 -3.02
N ALA A 57 6.48 -19.03 -2.93
CA ALA A 57 5.56 -18.03 -3.47
C ALA A 57 5.77 -16.64 -2.87
N LYS A 58 6.00 -16.56 -1.56
CA LYS A 58 6.26 -15.29 -0.87
C LYS A 58 7.55 -14.62 -1.37
N ARG A 59 8.60 -15.39 -1.65
CA ARG A 59 9.85 -14.85 -2.24
C ARG A 59 9.60 -14.29 -3.63
N MET A 60 8.96 -15.07 -4.50
CA MET A 60 8.62 -14.60 -5.86
C MET A 60 7.74 -13.34 -5.85
N ILE A 61 6.76 -13.27 -4.94
CA ILE A 61 5.94 -12.06 -4.76
C ILE A 61 6.80 -10.88 -4.28
N HIS A 62 7.79 -11.12 -3.42
CA HIS A 62 8.75 -10.10 -3.00
C HIS A 62 9.60 -9.61 -4.17
N ASP A 63 10.09 -10.52 -5.01
CA ASP A 63 10.92 -10.19 -6.18
C ASP A 63 10.17 -9.21 -7.10
N ILE A 64 8.85 -9.37 -7.26
CA ILE A 64 8.01 -8.44 -8.01
C ILE A 64 8.08 -7.02 -7.48
N TRP A 65 7.71 -6.81 -6.20
CA TRP A 65 7.59 -5.44 -5.70
C TRP A 65 8.92 -4.84 -5.28
N GLN A 66 9.98 -5.65 -5.14
CA GLN A 66 11.34 -5.18 -4.88
C GLN A 66 12.13 -4.84 -6.14
N ALA A 67 11.65 -5.24 -7.33
CA ALA A 67 12.27 -4.92 -8.60
C ALA A 67 12.55 -3.41 -8.77
N GLU A 68 13.63 -3.07 -9.47
CA GLU A 68 14.07 -1.69 -9.61
C GLU A 68 13.22 -0.92 -10.61
N THR A 69 12.66 -1.62 -11.61
CA THR A 69 11.80 -1.04 -12.65
C THR A 69 10.47 -1.76 -12.77
N ARG A 70 9.48 -1.09 -13.35
CA ARG A 70 8.18 -1.68 -13.69
C ARG A 70 8.33 -2.84 -14.68
N GLU A 71 9.29 -2.77 -15.59
CA GLU A 71 9.57 -3.84 -16.56
C GLU A 71 10.05 -5.12 -15.86
N GLU A 72 11.04 -5.00 -14.98
CA GLU A 72 11.53 -6.12 -14.17
C GLU A 72 10.43 -6.70 -13.26
N ALA A 73 9.62 -5.83 -12.64
CA ALA A 73 8.46 -6.26 -11.86
C ALA A 73 7.48 -7.06 -12.72
N GLY A 74 7.29 -6.64 -13.97
CA GLY A 74 6.48 -7.34 -14.97
C GLY A 74 7.01 -8.73 -15.29
N ALA A 75 8.31 -8.86 -15.55
CA ALA A 75 8.95 -10.14 -15.79
C ALA A 75 8.83 -11.08 -14.56
N ALA A 76 8.99 -10.55 -13.34
CA ALA A 76 8.80 -11.31 -12.11
C ALA A 76 7.33 -11.75 -11.90
N PHE A 77 6.36 -10.92 -12.32
CA PHE A 77 4.94 -11.28 -12.34
C PHE A 77 4.70 -12.48 -13.26
N ASP A 78 5.24 -12.43 -14.48
CA ASP A 78 5.04 -13.47 -15.49
C ASP A 78 5.71 -14.79 -15.07
N ALA A 79 6.88 -14.71 -14.42
CA ALA A 79 7.52 -15.88 -13.80
C ALA A 79 6.65 -16.51 -12.69
N PHE A 80 5.95 -15.71 -11.88
CA PHE A 80 5.00 -16.24 -10.89
C PHE A 80 3.80 -16.92 -11.55
N VAL A 81 3.27 -16.34 -12.63
CA VAL A 81 2.16 -16.92 -13.40
C VAL A 81 2.58 -18.29 -13.92
N GLU A 82 3.72 -18.39 -14.60
CA GLU A 82 4.23 -19.65 -15.18
C GLU A 82 4.38 -20.77 -14.13
N ASP A 83 4.96 -20.45 -12.96
CA ASP A 83 5.21 -21.42 -11.90
C ASP A 83 3.94 -21.96 -11.22
N TYR A 84 2.86 -21.17 -11.19
CA TYR A 84 1.69 -21.44 -10.35
C TYR A 84 0.39 -21.64 -11.12
N GLU A 85 0.24 -21.15 -12.35
CA GLU A 85 -1.05 -21.12 -13.07
C GLU A 85 -1.66 -22.51 -13.24
N LEU A 86 -0.87 -23.49 -13.70
CA LEU A 86 -1.37 -24.83 -13.99
C LEU A 86 -1.90 -25.57 -12.75
N LYS A 87 -1.28 -25.35 -11.58
CA LYS A 87 -1.62 -26.08 -10.33
C LYS A 87 -2.45 -25.25 -9.35
N HIS A 88 -2.36 -23.93 -9.42
CA HIS A 88 -2.92 -22.98 -8.46
C HIS A 88 -3.51 -21.73 -9.15
N PRO A 89 -4.43 -21.90 -10.11
CA PRO A 89 -4.95 -20.79 -10.92
C PRO A 89 -5.61 -19.69 -10.07
N LYS A 90 -6.24 -20.05 -8.95
CA LYS A 90 -6.86 -19.07 -8.03
C LYS A 90 -5.83 -18.14 -7.38
N ALA A 91 -4.61 -18.63 -7.09
CA ALA A 91 -3.55 -17.81 -6.52
C ALA A 91 -3.04 -16.79 -7.56
N VAL A 92 -2.88 -17.24 -8.81
CA VAL A 92 -2.50 -16.42 -9.95
C VAL A 92 -3.56 -15.37 -10.26
N GLU A 93 -4.83 -15.76 -10.41
CA GLU A 93 -5.96 -14.84 -10.62
C GLU A 93 -6.02 -13.78 -9.52
N CYS A 94 -5.82 -14.19 -8.26
CA CYS A 94 -5.79 -13.27 -7.12
C CYS A 94 -4.66 -12.24 -7.20
N LEU A 95 -3.53 -12.57 -7.83
CA LEU A 95 -2.39 -11.69 -8.01
C LEU A 95 -2.61 -10.78 -9.25
N VAL A 96 -2.84 -11.39 -10.42
CA VAL A 96 -2.92 -10.74 -11.73
C VAL A 96 -4.05 -9.71 -11.83
N LYS A 97 -5.20 -9.97 -11.20
CA LYS A 97 -6.38 -9.07 -11.30
C LYS A 97 -6.16 -7.65 -10.80
N ASP A 98 -5.10 -7.41 -10.02
CA ASP A 98 -4.76 -6.10 -9.47
C ASP A 98 -3.33 -5.69 -9.90
N ARG A 99 -2.80 -6.20 -11.03
CA ARG A 99 -1.39 -6.00 -11.47
C ARG A 99 -1.04 -4.51 -11.57
N ASP A 100 -1.87 -3.72 -12.25
CA ASP A 100 -1.60 -2.29 -12.47
C ASP A 100 -1.66 -1.50 -11.17
N GLU A 101 -2.69 -1.74 -10.35
CA GLU A 101 -2.83 -1.06 -9.06
C GLU A 101 -1.74 -1.48 -8.06
N LEU A 102 -1.16 -2.68 -8.19
CA LEU A 102 -0.03 -3.11 -7.37
C LEU A 102 1.27 -2.38 -7.75
N LEU A 103 1.42 -2.01 -9.03
CA LEU A 103 2.62 -1.37 -9.60
C LEU A 103 2.49 0.17 -9.73
N ALA A 104 1.39 0.75 -9.25
CA ALA A 104 1.17 2.20 -9.27
C ALA A 104 2.28 3.01 -8.57
N PHE A 105 2.98 2.43 -7.58
CA PHE A 105 4.05 3.12 -6.88
C PHE A 105 5.24 3.52 -7.78
N TYR A 106 5.45 2.86 -8.92
CA TYR A 106 6.52 3.22 -9.87
C TYR A 106 6.33 4.61 -10.49
N ASP A 107 5.11 5.17 -10.45
CA ASP A 107 4.83 6.53 -10.91
C ASP A 107 5.08 7.61 -9.84
N PHE A 108 5.72 7.24 -8.73
CA PHE A 108 6.05 8.11 -7.60
C PHE A 108 7.53 8.02 -7.29
N PRO A 109 8.14 9.04 -6.63
CA PRO A 109 9.56 9.05 -6.30
C PRO A 109 10.05 7.74 -5.67
N ALA A 110 11.21 7.26 -6.09
CA ALA A 110 11.79 6.00 -5.60
C ALA A 110 11.99 6.01 -4.08
N GLU A 111 12.31 7.18 -3.51
CA GLU A 111 12.46 7.39 -2.08
C GLU A 111 11.16 7.10 -1.31
N HIS A 112 10.00 7.27 -1.93
CA HIS A 112 8.69 7.05 -1.32
C HIS A 112 8.31 5.57 -1.31
N TRP A 113 8.90 4.74 -2.18
CA TRP A 113 8.49 3.35 -2.38
C TRP A 113 8.55 2.50 -1.12
N GLY A 114 9.50 2.76 -0.21
CA GLY A 114 9.56 2.07 1.08
C GLY A 114 8.30 2.29 1.93
N HIS A 115 7.69 3.47 1.83
CA HIS A 115 6.44 3.80 2.52
C HIS A 115 5.20 3.30 1.78
N LEU A 116 5.24 3.23 0.44
CA LEU A 116 4.12 2.78 -0.39
C LEU A 116 3.98 1.26 -0.46
N ARG A 117 5.11 0.52 -0.43
CA ARG A 117 5.13 -0.94 -0.53
C ARG A 117 4.95 -1.66 0.80
N THR A 118 5.11 -0.96 1.92
CA THR A 118 5.03 -1.54 3.27
C THR A 118 3.85 -0.98 4.07
N THR A 119 3.44 -1.71 5.10
CA THR A 119 2.41 -1.24 6.04
C THR A 119 2.99 -0.58 7.28
N ASN A 120 4.30 -0.35 7.34
CA ASN A 120 4.94 0.24 8.52
C ASN A 120 4.34 1.61 8.92
N PRO A 121 3.98 2.52 7.98
CA PRO A 121 3.34 3.79 8.36
C PRO A 121 2.03 3.64 9.15
N ILE A 122 1.28 2.56 8.93
CA ILE A 122 0.02 2.30 9.65
C ILE A 122 0.23 1.35 10.83
N GLU A 123 1.00 0.27 10.66
CA GLU A 123 1.19 -0.77 11.68
C GLU A 123 2.01 -0.26 12.86
N SER A 124 2.97 0.64 12.65
CA SER A 124 3.73 1.24 13.77
C SER A 124 2.83 2.03 14.73
N VAL A 125 1.81 2.72 14.20
CA VAL A 125 0.81 3.45 15.01
C VAL A 125 -0.15 2.46 15.70
N PHE A 126 -0.65 1.47 14.96
CA PHE A 126 -1.58 0.49 15.51
C PHE A 126 -0.94 -0.50 16.48
N ALA A 127 0.38 -0.72 16.42
CA ALA A 127 1.09 -1.60 17.34
C ALA A 127 0.92 -1.18 18.79
N THR A 128 0.99 0.13 19.09
CA THR A 128 0.75 0.67 20.44
C THR A 128 -0.69 0.40 20.92
N VAL A 129 -1.67 0.55 20.02
CA VAL A 129 -3.08 0.28 20.30
C VAL A 129 -3.30 -1.21 20.58
N LYS A 130 -2.82 -2.09 19.69
CA LYS A 130 -2.92 -3.55 19.83
C LYS A 130 -2.24 -4.04 21.12
N HIS A 131 -1.08 -3.49 21.47
CA HIS A 131 -0.39 -3.81 22.71
C HIS A 131 -1.22 -3.46 23.94
N ARG A 132 -1.80 -2.25 23.98
CA ARG A 132 -2.65 -1.83 25.09
C ARG A 132 -3.92 -2.65 25.18
N GLN A 133 -4.59 -2.89 24.05
CA GLN A 133 -5.80 -3.72 23.96
C GLN A 133 -5.56 -5.12 24.54
N LYS A 134 -4.44 -5.76 24.17
CA LYS A 134 -4.05 -7.08 24.71
C LYS A 134 -3.86 -7.04 26.22
N LYS A 135 -3.26 -5.97 26.75
CA LYS A 135 -3.02 -5.81 28.20
C LYS A 135 -4.31 -5.51 28.98
N THR A 136 -5.24 -4.76 28.41
CA THR A 136 -6.53 -4.44 29.06
C THR A 136 -7.57 -5.55 28.94
N ARG A 137 -7.28 -6.62 28.21
CA ARG A 137 -8.17 -7.78 27.99
C ARG A 137 -9.57 -7.39 27.49
N GLY A 138 -9.66 -6.34 26.69
CA GLY A 138 -10.92 -5.84 26.17
C GLY A 138 -10.92 -4.34 25.91
N ASN A 139 -12.02 -3.89 25.30
CA ASN A 139 -12.15 -2.54 24.74
C ASN A 139 -12.98 -1.61 25.66
N GLY A 140 -13.57 -2.15 26.74
CA GLY A 140 -14.55 -1.44 27.56
C GLY A 140 -15.78 -1.02 26.74
N SER A 141 -16.36 0.13 27.06
CA SER A 141 -17.41 0.74 26.23
C SER A 141 -16.84 1.29 24.92
N ARG A 142 -17.70 1.52 23.91
CA ARG A 142 -17.29 2.17 22.64
C ARG A 142 -16.57 3.50 22.88
N ALA A 143 -17.08 4.32 23.81
CA ALA A 143 -16.47 5.60 24.16
C ALA A 143 -15.08 5.43 24.80
N ALA A 144 -14.94 4.46 25.72
CA ALA A 144 -13.65 4.15 26.34
C ALA A 144 -12.62 3.65 25.32
N CYS A 145 -13.04 2.77 24.39
CA CYS A 145 -12.21 2.30 23.29
C CYS A 145 -11.73 3.46 22.42
N LEU A 146 -12.65 4.34 22.00
CA LEU A 146 -12.32 5.49 21.16
C LEU A 146 -11.35 6.45 21.86
N ALA A 147 -11.57 6.74 23.14
CA ALA A 147 -10.68 7.60 23.93
C ALA A 147 -9.29 6.99 24.08
N MET A 148 -9.21 5.67 24.30
CA MET A 148 -7.94 4.94 24.36
C MET A 148 -7.19 5.01 23.03
N VAL A 149 -7.84 4.66 21.92
CA VAL A 149 -7.22 4.72 20.57
C VAL A 149 -6.74 6.13 20.27
N PHE A 150 -7.58 7.16 20.51
CA PHE A 150 -7.22 8.56 20.28
C PHE A 150 -5.98 8.97 21.07
N LYS A 151 -5.91 8.65 22.37
CA LYS A 151 -4.76 9.02 23.21
C LYS A 151 -3.48 8.27 22.84
N LEU A 152 -3.58 7.00 22.45
CA LEU A 152 -2.42 6.24 21.99
C LEU A 152 -1.91 6.74 20.64
N ALA A 153 -2.81 7.09 19.71
CA ALA A 153 -2.45 7.69 18.44
C ALA A 153 -1.80 9.08 18.62
N GLN A 154 -2.33 9.90 19.52
CA GLN A 154 -1.74 11.19 19.90
C GLN A 154 -0.35 11.03 20.55
N SER A 155 -0.13 9.97 21.34
CA SER A 155 1.19 9.68 21.89
C SER A 155 2.18 9.22 20.81
N ALA A 156 1.72 8.37 19.88
CA ALA A 156 2.52 7.88 18.76
C ALA A 156 2.93 9.01 17.81
N SER A 157 2.07 10.03 17.63
CA SER A 157 2.36 11.14 16.70
C SER A 157 3.58 11.97 17.07
N ASN A 158 3.99 11.98 18.33
CA ASN A 158 5.18 12.69 18.77
C ASN A 158 6.49 12.09 18.22
N LYS A 159 6.44 10.87 17.69
CA LYS A 159 7.60 10.17 17.11
C LYS A 159 7.54 10.08 15.59
N TRP A 160 6.54 10.71 14.97
CA TRP A 160 6.43 10.68 13.52
C TRP A 160 7.56 11.49 12.89
N ARG A 161 8.08 10.95 11.80
CA ARG A 161 9.10 11.57 10.97
C ARG A 161 8.54 11.84 9.59
N ALA A 162 9.17 12.76 8.87
CA ALA A 162 8.83 13.00 7.48
C ALA A 162 9.04 11.75 6.62
N LEU A 163 8.31 11.69 5.50
CA LEU A 163 8.55 10.70 4.46
C LEU A 163 10.00 10.83 3.94
N ASN A 164 10.55 9.70 3.51
CA ASN A 164 11.82 9.71 2.79
C ASN A 164 11.60 10.52 1.50
N GLY A 165 12.55 11.36 1.09
CA GLY A 165 12.37 12.21 -0.09
C GLY A 165 11.22 13.23 0.04
N SER A 166 10.92 13.71 1.25
CA SER A 166 9.83 14.68 1.48
C SER A 166 9.97 15.98 0.67
N ALA A 167 11.19 16.35 0.27
CA ALA A 167 11.45 17.47 -0.63
C ALA A 167 10.82 17.32 -2.02
N LEU A 168 10.46 16.10 -2.44
CA LEU A 168 9.81 15.80 -3.73
C LEU A 168 8.28 15.84 -3.66
N LEU A 169 7.68 16.04 -2.47
CA LEU A 169 6.22 16.15 -2.35
C LEU A 169 5.62 17.30 -3.17
N PRO A 170 6.23 18.50 -3.27
CA PRO A 170 5.73 19.55 -4.14
C PRO A 170 5.62 19.12 -5.60
N ASP A 171 6.61 18.38 -6.11
CA ASP A 171 6.60 17.85 -7.49
C ASP A 171 5.43 16.88 -7.70
N VAL A 172 5.20 15.98 -6.74
CA VAL A 172 4.06 15.06 -6.75
C VAL A 172 2.73 15.81 -6.71
N ILE A 173 2.60 16.84 -5.87
CA ILE A 173 1.38 17.66 -5.74
C ILE A 173 1.10 18.44 -7.03
N GLN A 174 2.14 19.00 -7.65
CA GLN A 174 2.07 19.69 -8.94
C GLN A 174 1.77 18.73 -10.10
N GLY A 175 1.96 17.43 -9.90
CA GLY A 175 1.67 16.40 -10.90
C GLY A 175 2.81 16.17 -11.89
N ILE A 176 4.05 16.50 -11.51
CA ILE A 176 5.23 16.19 -12.33
C ILE A 176 5.31 14.66 -12.48
N PRO A 177 5.48 14.13 -13.71
CA PRO A 177 5.56 12.70 -13.92
C PRO A 177 6.87 12.12 -13.38
N PHE A 178 6.76 10.92 -12.80
CA PHE A 178 7.89 10.06 -12.45
C PHE A 178 7.72 8.76 -13.23
N ILE A 179 8.83 8.25 -13.77
CA ILE A 179 8.89 6.95 -14.43
C ILE A 179 9.97 6.16 -13.70
N ASP A 180 9.59 4.99 -13.18
CA ASP A 180 10.43 4.17 -12.30
C ASP A 180 11.07 4.99 -11.17
N GLY A 181 10.29 5.92 -10.62
CA GLY A 181 10.69 6.77 -9.50
C GLY A 181 11.67 7.89 -9.85
N VAL A 182 12.02 8.05 -11.13
CA VAL A 182 12.87 9.14 -11.62
C VAL A 182 11.99 10.27 -12.16
N LYS A 183 12.26 11.48 -11.66
CA LYS A 183 11.59 12.72 -12.09
C LYS A 183 11.86 12.96 -13.57
N GLN A 184 10.81 13.17 -14.36
CA GLN A 184 10.95 13.54 -15.76
C GLN A 184 11.06 15.07 -15.86
N THR A 185 12.21 15.56 -16.30
CA THR A 185 12.51 17.00 -16.44
C THR A 185 12.03 17.63 -17.74
N GLU A 186 11.58 16.81 -18.71
CA GLU A 186 11.04 17.28 -19.98
C GLU A 186 9.55 16.96 -20.06
N VAL A 187 8.73 18.02 -20.19
CA VAL A 187 7.40 17.87 -20.76
C VAL A 187 7.65 17.47 -22.21
N ALA A 188 7.39 16.21 -22.57
CA ALA A 188 7.43 15.78 -23.96
C ALA A 188 6.61 16.79 -24.79
N ALA A 189 7.32 17.53 -25.63
CA ALA A 189 6.77 18.55 -26.53
C ALA A 189 5.98 17.91 -27.66
#